data_AF-A0ABD1J453-F1
#
_entry.id   AF-A0ABD1J453-F1
#
_cell.length_a   1.000
_cell.length_b   1.000
_cell.length_c   1.000
_cell.angle_alpha   90.00
_cell.angle_beta   90.00
_cell.angle_gamma   90.00
#
_symmetry.space_group_name_H-M   'P 1'
#
loop_
_entity.id
_entity.type
_entity.pdbx_description
1 polymer ?
#
loop_
_entity_poly.entity_id
_entity_poly.type
_entity_poly.pdbx_seq_one_letter_code
_entity_poly.pdbx_strand_id
1 'polypeptide(L)'
;MVSAARVLAFIALLLFYEILFRLVFLCPCDPNYARHVCFCVLYIVLPACIFFNICILLDKLQACGGCTRTREHLPRSSVRCCAAFPRALSMGLLWLITALMNGDWYLCLMTQSNDTAVEQLACKENTDMTMKDQLDVRYYTNVSRFVGFGLILAVVLLWLGGSCQCMSYGQHLLEQQPEVEAEDILAQ
;
A
#
# COMPACT_ATOMS: atom_id res chain seq x y z
N MET A 1 3.88 -3.73 -21.04
CA MET A 1 2.70 -2.84 -21.13
C MET A 1 1.62 -3.34 -20.19
N VAL A 2 1.30 -2.59 -19.14
CA VAL A 2 0.16 -2.92 -18.26
C VAL A 2 -1.11 -2.65 -19.06
N SER A 3 -1.96 -3.66 -19.26
CA SER A 3 -3.23 -3.46 -19.98
C SER A 3 -4.07 -2.42 -19.24
N ALA A 4 -4.57 -1.40 -19.95
CA ALA A 4 -5.38 -0.32 -19.39
C ALA A 4 -6.55 -0.86 -18.54
N ALA A 5 -7.12 -2.01 -18.92
CA ALA A 5 -8.15 -2.71 -18.16
C ALA A 5 -7.72 -3.07 -16.73
N ARG A 6 -6.45 -3.38 -16.48
CA ARG A 6 -5.93 -3.72 -15.15
C ARG A 6 -5.82 -2.50 -14.25
N VAL A 7 -5.38 -1.38 -14.81
CA VAL A 7 -5.31 -0.11 -14.08
C VAL A 7 -6.72 0.36 -13.73
N LEU A 8 -7.65 0.28 -14.69
CA LEU A 8 -9.06 0.62 -14.47
C LEU A 8 -9.72 -0.27 -13.43
N ALA A 9 -9.52 -1.60 -13.50
CA ALA A 9 -10.04 -2.52 -12.49
C ALA A 9 -9.50 -2.22 -11.09
N PHE A 10 -8.22 -1.86 -10.98
CA PHE A 10 -7.61 -1.50 -9.71
C PHE A 10 -8.14 -0.17 -9.16
N ILE A 11 -8.26 0.86 -9.99
CA ILE A 11 -8.87 2.13 -9.58
C ILE A 11 -10.32 1.92 -9.15
N ALA A 12 -11.10 1.14 -9.91
CA ALA A 12 -12.48 0.81 -9.54
C ALA A 12 -12.54 0.07 -8.21
N LEU A 13 -11.61 -0.87 -7.97
CA LEU A 13 -11.53 -1.60 -6.70
C LEU A 13 -11.17 -0.67 -5.54
N LEU A 14 -10.20 0.23 -5.72
CA LEU A 14 -9.85 1.24 -4.71
C LEU A 14 -11.03 2.15 -4.37
N LEU A 15 -11.72 2.67 -5.38
CA LEU A 15 -12.90 3.53 -5.20
C LEU A 15 -14.04 2.77 -4.51
N PHE A 16 -14.29 1.52 -4.92
CA PHE A 16 -15.29 0.68 -4.28
C PHE A 16 -14.96 0.44 -2.80
N TYR A 17 -13.71 0.11 -2.49
CA TYR A 17 -13.27 -0.03 -1.10
C TYR A 17 -13.31 1.28 -0.33
N GLU A 18 -13.02 2.42 -0.96
CA GLU A 18 -13.13 3.73 -0.32
C GLU A 18 -14.58 4.05 0.02
N ILE A 19 -15.52 3.79 -0.89
CA ILE A 19 -16.95 3.96 -0.66
C ILE A 19 -17.41 3.03 0.46
N LEU A 20 -17.06 1.73 0.40
CA LEU A 20 -17.38 0.78 1.46
C LEU A 20 -16.79 1.21 2.80
N PHE A 21 -15.55 1.70 2.81
CA PHE A 21 -14.90 2.19 4.00
C PHE A 21 -15.67 3.37 4.59
N ARG A 22 -16.04 4.37 3.79
CA ARG A 22 -16.85 5.50 4.25
C ARG A 22 -18.22 5.07 4.77
N LEU A 23 -18.82 4.02 4.22
CA LEU A 23 -20.13 3.52 4.64
C LEU A 23 -20.08 2.67 5.92
N VAL A 24 -19.01 1.90 6.12
CA VAL A 24 -18.90 0.92 7.21
C VAL A 24 -18.07 1.46 8.38
N PHE A 25 -17.12 2.36 8.12
CA PHE A 25 -16.28 2.95 9.13
C PHE A 25 -17.04 4.04 9.87
N LEU A 26 -17.69 3.64 10.97
CA LEU A 26 -18.10 4.56 12.02
C LEU A 26 -17.09 4.49 13.16
N CYS A 27 -16.58 5.65 13.58
CA CYS A 27 -15.65 5.74 14.70
C CYS A 27 -16.33 5.20 15.97
N PRO A 28 -15.81 4.14 16.61
CA PRO A 28 -16.44 3.59 17.80
C PRO A 28 -16.21 4.54 18.99
N CYS A 29 -17.29 5.07 19.55
CA CYS A 29 -17.22 5.96 20.72
C CYS A 29 -17.06 5.17 22.04
N ASP A 30 -16.07 4.25 22.10
CA ASP A 30 -15.80 3.39 23.25
C ASP A 30 -14.74 4.05 24.16
N PRO A 31 -14.97 4.18 25.48
CA PRO A 31 -13.98 4.74 26.42
C PRO A 31 -12.70 3.90 26.54
N ASN A 32 -12.69 2.65 26.07
CA ASN A 32 -11.52 1.79 26.15
C ASN A 32 -10.48 2.12 25.05
N TYR A 33 -9.46 2.91 25.41
CA TYR A 33 -8.37 3.32 24.52
C TYR A 33 -7.72 2.16 23.74
N ALA A 34 -7.35 1.09 24.43
CA ALA A 34 -6.66 -0.04 23.80
C ALA A 34 -7.52 -0.71 22.71
N ARG A 35 -8.83 -0.81 22.94
CA ARG A 35 -9.78 -1.40 21.99
C ARG A 35 -10.03 -0.47 20.82
N HIS A 36 -10.13 0.84 21.09
CA HIS A 36 -10.30 1.87 20.07
C HIS A 36 -9.13 1.90 19.08
N VAL A 37 -7.89 1.96 19.59
CA VAL A 37 -6.69 1.95 18.74
C VAL A 37 -6.57 0.64 17.96
N CYS A 38 -6.84 -0.50 18.60
CA CYS A 38 -6.81 -1.80 17.93
C CYS A 38 -7.81 -1.85 16.77
N PHE A 39 -9.02 -1.35 16.97
CA PHE A 39 -10.04 -1.28 15.92
C PHE A 39 -9.58 -0.38 14.75
N CYS A 40 -9.12 0.84 15.03
CA CYS A 40 -8.63 1.75 14.00
C CYS A 40 -7.45 1.16 13.22
N VAL A 41 -6.47 0.57 13.90
CA VAL A 41 -5.31 -0.05 13.25
C VAL A 41 -5.73 -1.26 12.41
N LEU A 42 -6.60 -2.12 12.94
CA LEU A 42 -7.07 -3.30 12.22
C LEU A 42 -7.80 -2.89 10.93
N TYR A 43 -8.67 -1.89 10.99
CA TYR A 43 -9.45 -1.44 9.83
C TYR A 43 -8.61 -0.81 8.71
N ILE A 44 -7.48 -0.17 9.02
CA ILE A 44 -6.61 0.40 8.00
C ILE A 44 -5.59 -0.61 7.47
N VAL A 45 -5.05 -1.47 8.34
CA VAL A 45 -4.03 -2.46 7.99
C VAL A 45 -4.64 -3.65 7.25
N LEU A 46 -5.82 -4.12 7.63
CA LEU A 46 -6.42 -5.31 7.04
C LEU A 46 -6.66 -5.17 5.53
N PRO A 47 -7.27 -4.09 5.00
CA PRO A 47 -7.40 -3.92 3.56
C PRO A 47 -6.04 -3.75 2.87
N ALA A 48 -5.07 -3.06 3.49
CA ALA A 48 -3.71 -2.97 2.95
C ALA A 48 -3.08 -4.35 2.76
N CYS A 49 -3.23 -5.23 3.75
CA CYS A 49 -2.79 -6.62 3.68
C CYS A 49 -3.54 -7.42 2.60
N ILE A 50 -4.85 -7.22 2.46
CA ILE A 50 -5.65 -7.86 1.40
C ILE A 50 -5.14 -7.45 0.01
N PHE A 51 -4.96 -6.15 -0.24
CA PHE A 51 -4.42 -5.65 -1.50
C PHE A 51 -3.03 -6.21 -1.79
N PHE A 52 -2.14 -6.22 -0.79
CA PHE A 52 -0.82 -6.80 -0.90
C PHE A 52 -0.86 -8.28 -1.32
N ASN A 53 -1.69 -9.09 -0.65
CA ASN A 53 -1.83 -10.51 -0.96
C ASN A 53 -2.46 -10.76 -2.35
N ILE A 54 -3.48 -9.99 -2.73
CA ILE A 54 -4.09 -10.07 -4.06
C ILE A 54 -3.06 -9.76 -5.15
N CYS A 55 -2.24 -8.72 -4.97
CA CYS A 55 -1.19 -8.38 -5.94
C CYS A 55 -0.17 -9.51 -6.10
N ILE A 56 0.32 -10.09 -4.98
CA ILE A 56 1.21 -11.25 -5.03
C ILE A 56 0.55 -12.45 -5.72
N LEU A 57 -0.72 -12.71 -5.42
CA LEU A 57 -1.46 -13.82 -6.02
C LEU A 57 -1.63 -13.63 -7.54
N LEU A 58 -1.98 -12.43 -7.99
CA LEU A 58 -2.11 -12.09 -9.41
C LEU A 58 -0.77 -12.25 -10.15
N ASP A 59 0.33 -11.85 -9.54
CA ASP A 59 1.67 -12.02 -10.11
C ASP A 59 2.04 -13.51 -10.24
N LYS A 60 1.71 -14.33 -9.22
CA LYS A 60 1.91 -15.79 -9.25
C LYS A 60 1.05 -16.48 -10.33
N LEU A 61 -0.23 -16.10 -10.45
CA LEU A 61 -1.13 -16.66 -11.46
C LEU A 61 -0.65 -16.34 -12.88
N GLN A 62 -0.13 -15.13 -13.11
CA GLN A 62 0.45 -14.75 -14.40
C GLN A 62 1.75 -15.48 -14.70
N ALA A 63 2.60 -15.68 -13.68
CA ALA A 63 3.83 -16.46 -13.84
C ALA A 63 3.54 -17.93 -14.17
N CYS A 64 2.49 -18.54 -13.60
CA CYS A 64 2.08 -19.91 -13.92
C CYS A 64 1.33 -20.02 -15.26
N GLY A 65 0.53 -19.03 -15.65
CA GLY A 65 -0.23 -19.03 -16.90
C GLY A 65 0.64 -18.96 -18.18
N GLY A 66 1.90 -18.51 -18.06
CA GLY A 66 2.87 -18.49 -19.16
C GLY A 66 3.73 -19.75 -19.29
N CYS A 67 3.58 -20.74 -18.41
CA CYS A 67 4.44 -21.94 -18.38
C CYS A 67 4.11 -23.02 -19.42
N THR A 68 3.27 -22.74 -20.43
CA THR A 68 3.01 -23.67 -21.54
C THR A 68 3.94 -23.52 -22.73
N ARG A 69 4.97 -22.66 -22.70
CA ARG A 69 5.97 -22.65 -23.77
C ARG A 69 7.36 -22.27 -23.26
N THR A 70 8.30 -23.15 -23.61
CA THR A 70 9.77 -23.11 -23.45
C THR A 70 10.36 -23.29 -22.04
N ARG A 71 10.60 -24.58 -21.74
CA ARG A 71 11.69 -25.09 -20.88
C ARG A 71 13.01 -24.47 -21.34
N GLU A 72 13.57 -23.53 -20.58
CA GLU A 72 15.03 -23.41 -20.43
C GLU A 72 15.34 -22.97 -18.99
N HIS A 73 16.11 -23.82 -18.32
CA HIS A 73 16.48 -23.74 -16.92
C HIS A 73 17.56 -22.68 -16.70
N LEU A 74 17.22 -21.53 -16.13
CA LEU A 74 18.17 -20.67 -15.42
C LEU A 74 17.54 -20.17 -14.10
N PRO A 75 18.33 -19.78 -13.08
CA PRO A 75 17.87 -19.39 -11.75
C PRO A 75 17.20 -18.00 -11.77
N ARG A 76 16.06 -17.92 -12.47
CA ARG A 76 15.26 -16.71 -12.71
C ARG A 76 14.34 -16.33 -11.53
N SER A 77 14.40 -17.07 -10.41
CA SER A 77 13.47 -16.86 -9.28
C SER A 77 13.82 -15.64 -8.43
N SER A 78 15.11 -15.34 -8.22
CA SER A 78 15.56 -14.23 -7.37
C SER A 78 15.20 -12.86 -7.95
N VAL A 79 15.53 -12.61 -9.21
CA VAL A 79 15.28 -11.32 -9.89
C VAL A 79 13.78 -11.03 -10.04
N ARG A 80 12.95 -12.07 -10.25
CA ARG A 80 11.48 -11.93 -10.37
C ARG A 80 10.82 -11.62 -9.03
N CYS A 81 11.32 -12.18 -7.93
CA CYS A 81 10.87 -11.84 -6.57
C CYS A 81 11.22 -10.39 -6.18
N CYS A 82 12.43 -9.91 -6.56
CA CYS A 82 12.87 -8.55 -6.25
C CYS A 82 12.00 -7.46 -6.92
N ALA A 83 11.43 -7.72 -8.10
CA ALA A 83 10.56 -6.75 -8.78
C ALA A 83 9.08 -6.85 -8.36
N ALA A 84 8.59 -8.03 -7.97
CA ALA A 84 7.20 -8.24 -7.58
C ALA A 84 6.89 -7.67 -6.17
N PHE A 85 7.83 -7.78 -5.24
CA PHE A 85 7.65 -7.30 -3.87
C PHE A 85 7.41 -5.77 -3.76
N PRO A 86 8.25 -4.87 -4.32
CA PRO A 86 8.02 -3.43 -4.23
C PRO A 86 6.73 -3.02 -4.94
N ARG A 87 6.35 -3.72 -6.00
CA ARG A 87 5.07 -3.52 -6.69
C ARG A 87 3.90 -3.87 -5.78
N ALA A 88 3.90 -5.04 -5.15
CA ALA A 88 2.84 -5.43 -4.22
C ALA A 88 2.78 -4.50 -2.99
N LEU A 89 3.94 -4.12 -2.45
CA LEU A 89 4.04 -3.18 -1.33
C LEU A 89 3.44 -1.81 -1.69
N SER A 90 3.72 -1.31 -2.89
CA SER A 90 3.18 -0.02 -3.35
C SER A 90 1.65 -0.01 -3.39
N MET A 91 1.01 -1.15 -3.68
CA MET A 91 -0.46 -1.25 -3.72
C MET A 91 -1.08 -1.19 -2.32
N GLY A 92 -0.46 -1.86 -1.35
CA GLY A 92 -0.85 -1.72 0.07
C GLY A 92 -0.64 -0.29 0.57
N LEU A 93 0.49 0.35 0.22
CA LEU A 93 0.78 1.74 0.59
C LEU A 93 -0.19 2.73 -0.06
N LEU A 94 -0.61 2.51 -1.31
CA LEU A 94 -1.61 3.34 -1.98
C LEU A 94 -2.94 3.35 -1.23
N TRP A 95 -3.39 2.21 -0.71
CA TRP A 95 -4.57 2.17 0.15
C TRP A 95 -4.39 3.02 1.41
N LEU A 96 -3.25 2.88 2.11
CA LEU A 96 -2.96 3.69 3.30
C LEU A 96 -2.98 5.18 2.97
N ILE A 97 -2.36 5.58 1.86
CA ILE A 97 -2.36 6.96 1.38
C ILE A 97 -3.79 7.46 1.16
N THR A 98 -4.65 6.70 0.48
CA THR A 98 -6.06 7.06 0.26
C THR A 98 -6.81 7.23 1.59
N ALA A 99 -6.64 6.29 2.52
CA ALA A 99 -7.26 6.38 3.85
C ALA A 99 -6.77 7.61 4.65
N LEU A 100 -5.47 7.93 4.59
CA LEU A 100 -4.90 9.13 5.23
C LEU A 100 -5.35 10.43 4.55
N MET A 101 -5.50 10.47 3.23
CA MET A 101 -5.94 11.67 2.52
C MET A 101 -7.38 12.06 2.87
N ASN A 102 -8.23 11.07 3.18
CA ASN A 102 -9.59 11.30 3.67
C ASN A 102 -9.59 11.94 5.05
N GLY A 103 -8.65 11.57 5.93
CA GLY A 103 -8.45 12.21 7.23
C GLY A 103 -9.40 11.76 8.34
N ASP A 104 -10.55 11.17 7.99
CA ASP A 104 -11.55 10.68 8.95
C ASP A 104 -10.97 9.63 9.91
N TRP A 105 -10.17 8.70 9.38
CA TRP A 105 -9.50 7.68 10.19
C TRP A 105 -8.49 8.30 11.18
N TYR A 106 -7.70 9.27 10.72
CA TYR A 106 -6.69 9.93 11.54
C TYR A 106 -7.33 10.79 12.62
N LEU A 107 -8.43 11.48 12.27
CA LEU A 107 -9.25 12.24 13.22
C LEU A 107 -9.81 11.31 14.30
N CYS A 108 -10.40 10.17 13.91
CA CYS A 108 -10.88 9.16 14.85
C CYS A 108 -9.75 8.69 15.77
N LEU A 109 -8.58 8.34 15.23
CA LEU A 109 -7.42 7.89 16.02
C LEU A 109 -6.92 8.95 17.02
N MET A 110 -6.86 10.22 16.63
CA MET A 110 -6.31 11.30 17.45
C MET A 110 -7.30 11.91 18.43
N THR A 111 -8.59 11.84 18.15
CA THR A 111 -9.64 12.35 19.06
C THR A 111 -9.87 11.32 20.16
N GLN A 112 -8.97 11.31 21.14
CA GLN A 112 -9.05 10.47 22.33
C GLN A 112 -10.02 11.07 23.34
N SER A 113 -10.92 10.24 23.86
CA SER A 113 -11.58 10.49 25.15
C SER A 113 -10.58 10.21 26.27
N ASN A 114 -9.83 11.23 26.67
CA ASN A 114 -9.13 11.29 27.94
C ASN A 114 -9.75 12.51 28.63
N ASP A 115 -10.55 12.30 29.68
CA ASP A 115 -11.09 13.16 30.78
C ASP A 115 -10.96 14.71 30.80
N THR A 116 -10.51 15.35 29.73
CA THR A 116 -10.28 16.79 29.59
C THR A 116 -10.91 17.23 28.28
N ALA A 117 -12.21 17.52 28.33
CA ALA A 117 -12.95 18.44 27.47
C ALA A 117 -12.93 18.28 25.94
N VAL A 118 -12.17 17.33 25.38
CA VAL A 118 -12.20 17.00 23.95
C VAL A 118 -13.07 15.75 23.83
N GLU A 119 -14.38 15.93 23.98
CA GLU A 119 -15.35 14.91 23.55
C GLU A 119 -14.98 14.49 22.12
N GLN A 120 -15.00 13.18 21.85
CA GLN A 120 -14.66 12.63 20.53
C GLN A 120 -15.38 13.46 19.44
N LEU A 121 -14.64 14.31 18.71
CA LEU A 121 -15.26 15.23 17.76
C LEU A 121 -16.02 14.47 16.66
N ALA A 122 -15.59 13.24 16.37
CA ALA A 122 -16.27 12.33 15.46
C ALA A 122 -17.61 11.77 15.99
N CYS A 123 -17.85 11.84 17.31
CA CYS A 123 -19.04 11.34 17.99
C CYS A 123 -20.00 12.47 18.41
N LYS A 124 -19.57 13.73 18.28
CA LYS A 124 -20.37 14.90 18.64
C LYS A 124 -21.36 15.20 17.52
N GLU A 125 -22.64 15.32 17.87
CA GLU A 125 -23.70 15.64 16.91
C GLU A 125 -23.48 17.06 16.34
N ASN A 126 -23.77 17.26 15.05
CA ASN A 126 -23.44 18.50 14.31
C ASN A 126 -23.99 19.78 14.95
N THR A 127 -25.03 19.68 15.78
CA THR A 127 -25.67 20.79 16.48
C THR A 127 -24.83 21.37 17.62
N ASP A 128 -23.90 20.59 18.19
CA ASP A 128 -23.08 21.02 19.33
C ASP A 128 -21.62 21.35 18.94
N MET A 129 -21.29 21.31 17.65
CA MET A 129 -19.94 21.65 17.18
C MET A 129 -19.64 23.13 17.41
N THR A 130 -18.64 23.39 18.25
CA THR A 130 -18.14 24.74 18.49
C THR A 130 -17.15 25.16 17.39
N MET A 131 -16.90 26.46 17.26
CA MET A 131 -15.89 26.99 16.33
C MET A 131 -14.48 26.42 16.61
N LYS A 132 -14.19 26.08 17.88
CA LYS A 132 -12.94 25.43 18.28
C LYS A 132 -12.85 24.00 17.74
N ASP A 133 -13.96 23.24 17.83
CA ASP A 133 -14.04 21.87 17.31
C ASP A 133 -13.76 21.85 15.79
N GLN A 134 -14.30 22.82 15.04
CA GLN A 134 -14.05 22.92 13.60
C GLN A 134 -12.59 23.22 13.24
N LEU A 135 -11.89 24.01 14.06
CA LEU A 135 -10.47 24.29 13.88
C LEU A 135 -9.62 23.04 14.13
N ASP A 136 -9.95 22.27 15.16
CA ASP A 136 -9.25 21.04 15.50
C ASP A 136 -9.45 19.97 14.41
N VAL A 137 -10.68 19.79 13.90
CA VAL A 137 -10.95 18.90 12.75
C VAL A 137 -10.09 19.28 11.55
N ARG A 138 -10.03 20.58 11.22
CA ARG A 138 -9.24 21.08 10.10
C ARG A 138 -7.75 20.84 10.31
N TYR A 139 -7.26 21.04 11.53
CA TYR A 139 -5.86 20.79 11.89
C TYR A 139 -5.50 19.32 11.68
N TYR A 140 -6.24 18.38 12.29
CA TYR A 140 -5.97 16.95 12.16
C TYR A 140 -6.10 16.45 10.72
N THR A 141 -7.07 16.97 9.96
CA THR A 141 -7.22 16.64 8.53
C THR A 141 -6.00 17.08 7.72
N ASN A 142 -5.49 18.28 7.97
CA ASN A 142 -4.29 18.79 7.28
C ASN A 142 -3.04 18.00 7.64
N VAL A 143 -2.88 17.62 8.92
CA VAL A 143 -1.78 16.76 9.36
C VAL A 143 -1.86 15.39 8.68
N SER A 144 -3.04 14.77 8.63
CA SER A 144 -3.24 13.50 7.95
C SER A 144 -2.86 13.56 6.47
N ARG A 145 -3.26 14.63 5.77
CA ARG A 145 -2.88 14.88 4.37
C ARG A 145 -1.37 15.08 4.20
N PHE A 146 -0.74 15.81 5.11
CA PHE A 146 0.71 16.02 5.09
C PHE A 146 1.47 14.68 5.21
N VAL A 147 1.05 13.82 6.15
CA VAL A 147 1.61 12.46 6.28
C VAL A 147 1.34 11.64 5.02
N GLY A 148 0.14 11.74 4.44
CA GLY A 148 -0.21 11.10 3.16
C GLY A 148 0.72 11.51 2.01
N PHE A 149 1.02 12.80 1.86
CA PHE A 149 1.97 13.29 0.86
C PHE A 149 3.39 12.77 1.10
N GLY A 150 3.82 12.68 2.37
CA GLY A 150 5.09 12.06 2.74
C GLY A 150 5.19 10.59 2.29
N LEU A 151 4.11 9.82 2.47
CA LEU A 151 4.04 8.43 2.00
C LEU A 151 4.04 8.33 0.47
N ILE A 152 3.35 9.23 -0.24
CA ILE A 152 3.40 9.29 -1.72
C ILE A 152 4.86 9.49 -2.17
N LEU A 153 5.57 10.43 -1.56
CA LEU A 153 6.98 10.69 -1.88
C LEU A 153 7.83 9.45 -1.62
N ALA A 154 7.64 8.76 -0.50
CA ALA A 154 8.34 7.52 -0.17
C ALA A 154 8.07 6.42 -1.22
N VAL A 155 6.82 6.26 -1.67
CA VAL A 155 6.47 5.31 -2.74
C VAL A 155 7.20 5.68 -4.03
N VAL A 156 7.15 6.93 -4.47
CA VAL A 156 7.85 7.38 -5.69
C VAL A 156 9.35 7.10 -5.61
N LEU A 157 9.98 7.39 -4.47
CA LEU A 157 11.40 7.11 -4.24
C LEU A 157 11.71 5.60 -4.27
N LEU A 158 10.84 4.76 -3.71
CA LEU A 158 10.96 3.30 -3.79
C LEU A 158 10.91 2.80 -5.24
N TRP A 159 10.01 3.35 -6.07
CA TRP A 159 9.92 3.02 -7.49
C TRP A 159 11.16 3.46 -8.27
N LEU A 160 11.65 4.68 -8.02
CA LEU A 160 12.86 5.19 -8.67
C LEU A 160 14.10 4.40 -8.26
N GLY A 161 14.29 4.14 -6.96
CA GLY A 161 15.41 3.37 -6.43
C GLY A 161 15.40 1.90 -6.85
N GLY A 162 14.24 1.26 -6.82
CA GLY A 162 14.08 -0.13 -7.27
C GLY A 162 14.32 -0.33 -8.77
N SER A 163 13.99 0.69 -9.59
CA SER A 163 14.26 0.67 -11.04
C SER A 163 15.76 0.75 -11.34
N CYS A 164 16.52 1.55 -10.58
CA CYS A 164 17.97 1.66 -10.73
C CYS A 164 18.72 0.38 -10.31
N GLN A 165 18.31 -0.27 -9.22
CA GLN A 165 18.98 -1.48 -8.71
C GLN A 165 18.76 -2.71 -9.60
N CYS A 166 17.56 -2.87 -10.18
CA CYS A 166 17.30 -3.98 -11.10
C CYS A 166 18.13 -3.89 -12.38
N MET A 167 18.39 -2.66 -12.86
CA MET A 167 19.20 -2.42 -14.06
C MET A 167 20.69 -2.71 -13.81
N SER A 168 21.20 -2.34 -12.62
CA SER A 168 22.58 -2.63 -12.21
C SER A 168 22.83 -4.13 -11.98
N TYR A 169 21.88 -4.86 -11.38
CA TYR A 169 22.02 -6.31 -11.16
C TYR A 169 21.95 -7.13 -12.45
N GLY A 170 21.12 -6.71 -13.42
CA GLY A 170 21.06 -7.35 -14.73
C GLY A 170 22.37 -7.23 -15.52
N GLN A 171 23.08 -6.13 -15.35
CA GLN A 171 24.36 -5.89 -16.02
C GLN A 171 25.47 -6.80 -15.48
N HIS A 172 25.54 -7.01 -14.15
CA HIS A 172 26.50 -7.94 -13.54
C HIS A 172 26.29 -9.41 -13.95
N LEU A 173 25.04 -9.83 -14.17
CA LEU A 173 24.72 -11.18 -14.62
C LEU A 173 25.04 -11.42 -16.10
N LEU A 174 24.90 -10.40 -16.95
CA LEU A 174 25.31 -10.49 -18.36
C LEU A 174 26.83 -10.60 -18.51
N GLU A 175 27.59 -10.00 -17.58
CA GLU A 175 29.05 -10.04 -17.60
C GLU A 175 29.63 -11.40 -17.15
N GLN A 176 28.86 -12.23 -16.43
CA GLN A 176 29.26 -13.59 -16.03
C GLN A 176 28.87 -14.69 -17.05
N GLN A 177 28.03 -14.38 -18.03
CA GLN A 177 27.61 -15.36 -19.04
C GLN A 177 28.66 -15.74 -20.11
N PRO A 178 29.65 -14.91 -20.51
CA PRO A 178 30.55 -15.26 -21.61
C PRO A 178 31.65 -16.27 -21.25
N GLU A 179 31.96 -16.50 -19.97
CA GLU A 179 33.01 -17.46 -19.57
C GLU A 179 32.52 -18.91 -19.54
N VAL A 180 31.25 -19.17 -19.25
CA VAL A 180 30.72 -20.55 -19.11
C VAL A 180 30.55 -21.24 -20.47
N GLU A 181 30.27 -20.47 -21.54
CA GLU A 181 30.09 -21.03 -22.89
C GLU A 181 31.42 -21.40 -23.57
N ALA A 182 32.57 -20.93 -23.06
CA ALA A 182 33.89 -21.22 -23.60
C ALA A 182 34.50 -22.54 -23.08
N GLU A 183 34.18 -22.97 -21.85
CA GLU A 183 34.68 -24.24 -21.29
C GLU A 183 34.00 -25.47 -21.92
N ASP A 184 32.73 -25.39 -22.31
CA ASP A 184 32.00 -26.51 -22.92
C ASP A 184 32.47 -26.81 -24.36
N ILE A 185 33.07 -25.85 -25.06
CA ILE A 185 33.59 -26.04 -26.43
C ILE A 185 34.97 -26.71 -26.43
N LEU A 186 35.74 -26.58 -25.34
CA LEU A 186 37.11 -27.13 -25.24
C LEU A 186 37.13 -28.59 -24.75
N ALA A 187 35.97 -29.14 -24.37
CA ALA A 187 35.81 -30.50 -23.86
C ALA A 187 35.24 -31.51 -24.89
N GLN A 188 35.03 -31.10 -26.15
CA GLN A 188 34.66 -31.97 -27.29
C GLN A 188 35.78 -32.05 -28.32
#